data_AF-A0A5D3BGW2-F1
#
_entry.id   AF-A0A5D3BGW2-F1
#
_cell.length_a   1.000
_cell.length_b   1.000
_cell.length_c   1.000
_cell.angle_alpha   90.00
_cell.angle_beta   90.00
_cell.angle_gamma   90.00
#
_symmetry.space_group_name_H-M   'P 1'
#
loop_
_entity.id
_entity.type
_entity.pdbx_description
1 polymer ?
#
loop_
_entity_poly.entity_id
_entity_poly.type
_entity_poly.pdbx_seq_one_letter_code
_entity_poly.pdbx_strand_id
1 'polypeptide(L)'
;MASKRPFSATDSCMDQRIEKKRPRQIIGEVVMVNSLRHLSKALEPLLRRVVNEEVDRCLIRYSRSLTRASSLKIQALEPSSFQLYFVNNLPSTIFTGSKITDVESQPLRIAVEVGGEDPSLLPISALLKIEIVVLDGEFASGDREDWTAEEFNASIVKERSGKRPLLHGEMNVVLRHCAATIGDLEFTDNSSWIRSRKFRLGARIVSGSDRDKFPRIREAITEPFVVKDHRGELYKKHYPPMLNDEVWRLEKIGKEGVFHRKLSDHNIKTVQEFLQLYTIDPQKLRTFLGVAMSVKMWEATVKHAKTCELGSKLYLFRGPNFLLFLNPICEVVRAMIGEQIYSSRDLHNIPQDYLKNLRRQAFDNWASLQDFEGNLRESLLLTQGNEGSEFLVGKSLLQSSYEFLSGQLESQDWDSNSDNHQFNISARIEGNFHCNFG
;
A
#
# COMPACT_ATOMS: atom_id res chain seq x y z
N MET A 1 4.09 -13.51 -99.53
CA MET A 1 3.12 -14.59 -99.27
C MET A 1 2.56 -14.41 -97.87
N ALA A 2 1.26 -14.66 -97.72
CA ALA A 2 0.45 -14.55 -96.50
C ALA A 2 1.01 -15.45 -95.36
N SER A 3 0.69 -15.29 -94.07
CA SER A 3 -0.56 -14.84 -93.45
C SER A 3 -0.43 -14.49 -91.96
N LYS A 4 -1.15 -13.42 -91.56
CA LYS A 4 -2.04 -13.22 -90.37
C LYS A 4 -1.57 -13.49 -88.91
N ARG A 5 -1.46 -12.36 -88.19
CA ARG A 5 -1.70 -12.00 -86.75
C ARG A 5 -2.99 -12.62 -86.10
N PRO A 6 -3.36 -12.40 -84.79
CA PRO A 6 -2.70 -11.72 -83.62
C PRO A 6 -3.02 -12.25 -82.16
N PHE A 7 -2.51 -11.51 -81.12
CA PHE A 7 -3.04 -11.24 -79.74
C PHE A 7 -2.97 -12.37 -78.66
N SER A 8 -2.70 -12.15 -77.36
CA SER A 8 -2.63 -10.96 -76.47
C SER A 8 -2.00 -11.29 -75.08
N ALA A 9 -1.37 -10.28 -74.44
CA ALA A 9 -1.35 -9.95 -72.99
C ALA A 9 -0.73 -10.98 -72.00
N THR A 10 0.02 -10.69 -70.92
CA THR A 10 0.31 -9.46 -70.12
C THR A 10 1.39 -9.83 -69.08
N ASP A 11 2.27 -8.87 -68.75
CA ASP A 11 2.94 -8.54 -67.46
C ASP A 11 3.21 -9.64 -66.41
N SER A 12 4.46 -9.97 -66.06
CA SER A 12 5.49 -9.23 -65.28
C SER A 12 5.25 -9.16 -63.76
N CYS A 13 6.35 -9.26 -62.97
CA CYS A 13 6.55 -8.73 -61.59
C CYS A 13 6.94 -9.77 -60.49
N MET A 14 8.27 -9.87 -60.27
CA MET A 14 9.01 -9.84 -58.99
C MET A 14 9.59 -11.12 -58.36
N ASP A 15 10.90 -11.17 -58.58
CA ASP A 15 12.00 -11.75 -57.82
C ASP A 15 11.94 -11.44 -56.31
N GLN A 16 11.97 -12.47 -55.45
CA GLN A 16 12.42 -12.32 -54.06
C GLN A 16 13.37 -13.46 -53.66
N ARG A 17 14.58 -13.01 -53.36
CA ARG A 17 15.77 -13.75 -52.95
C ARG A 17 15.51 -14.69 -51.78
N ILE A 18 15.76 -15.98 -52.00
CA ILE A 18 15.91 -17.00 -50.96
C ILE A 18 17.28 -16.80 -50.29
N GLU A 19 17.31 -16.16 -49.11
CA GLU A 19 18.48 -16.21 -48.23
C GLU A 19 18.67 -17.62 -47.68
N LYS A 20 19.60 -18.36 -48.27
CA LYS A 20 20.07 -19.66 -47.78
C LYS A 20 20.80 -19.47 -46.46
N LYS A 21 20.13 -19.76 -45.33
CA LYS A 21 20.79 -19.96 -44.03
C LYS A 21 21.78 -21.12 -44.15
N ARG A 22 23.05 -20.84 -43.83
CA ARG A 22 24.17 -21.79 -43.93
C ARG A 22 23.95 -23.00 -43.00
N PRO A 23 24.32 -24.23 -43.42
CA PRO A 23 24.00 -25.48 -42.72
C PRO A 23 24.74 -25.72 -41.38
N ARG A 24 25.46 -24.72 -40.83
CA ARG A 24 26.23 -24.89 -39.58
C ARG A 24 25.47 -24.53 -38.29
N GLN A 25 24.38 -23.76 -38.35
CA GLN A 25 23.59 -23.40 -37.15
C GLN A 25 22.52 -24.44 -36.79
N ILE A 26 21.97 -25.17 -37.76
CA ILE A 26 20.93 -26.18 -37.53
C ILE A 26 21.50 -27.45 -36.86
N ILE A 27 22.78 -27.74 -37.11
CA ILE A 27 23.46 -28.90 -36.50
C ILE A 27 23.66 -28.67 -34.99
N GLY A 28 23.94 -27.43 -34.55
CA GLY A 28 24.09 -27.09 -33.13
C GLY A 28 22.80 -27.28 -32.32
N GLU A 29 21.66 -26.83 -32.85
CA GLU A 29 20.35 -26.99 -32.18
C GLU A 29 19.89 -28.45 -32.14
N VAL A 30 20.04 -29.20 -33.23
CA VAL A 30 19.64 -30.62 -33.28
C VAL A 30 20.53 -31.48 -32.38
N VAL A 31 21.83 -31.19 -32.32
CA VAL A 31 22.76 -31.86 -31.40
C VAL A 31 22.42 -31.51 -29.94
N MET A 32 22.10 -30.25 -29.63
CA MET A 32 21.75 -29.80 -28.27
C MET A 32 20.44 -30.43 -27.77
N VAL A 33 19.41 -30.50 -28.62
CA VAL A 33 18.12 -31.15 -28.33
C VAL A 33 18.29 -32.66 -28.16
N ASN A 34 19.13 -33.31 -28.99
CA ASN A 34 19.43 -34.72 -28.80
C ASN A 34 20.20 -34.97 -27.50
N SER A 35 21.18 -34.14 -27.14
CA SER A 35 21.90 -34.27 -25.87
C SER A 35 21.00 -34.06 -24.65
N LEU A 36 20.02 -33.15 -24.70
CA LEU A 36 19.02 -32.98 -23.63
C LEU A 36 18.07 -34.18 -23.53
N ARG A 37 17.64 -34.76 -24.66
CA ARG A 37 16.83 -35.98 -24.67
C ARG A 37 17.62 -37.18 -24.14
N HIS A 38 18.90 -37.30 -24.47
CA HIS A 38 19.78 -38.34 -23.94
C HIS A 38 20.07 -38.17 -22.45
N LEU A 39 20.29 -36.94 -21.97
CA LEU A 39 20.40 -36.63 -20.54
C LEU A 39 19.09 -36.91 -19.80
N SER A 40 17.95 -36.52 -20.35
CA SER A 40 16.64 -36.82 -19.76
C SER A 40 16.40 -38.32 -19.64
N LYS A 41 16.74 -39.10 -20.68
CA LYS A 41 16.63 -40.57 -20.64
C LYS A 41 17.64 -41.24 -19.70
N ALA A 42 18.82 -40.65 -19.51
CA ALA A 42 19.82 -41.15 -18.58
C ALA A 42 19.49 -40.81 -17.11
N LEU A 43 18.88 -39.66 -16.86
CA LEU A 43 18.50 -39.20 -15.52
C LEU A 43 17.15 -39.75 -15.05
N GLU A 44 16.22 -40.05 -15.96
CA GLU A 44 14.93 -40.67 -15.63
C GLU A 44 15.05 -41.88 -14.70
N PRO A 45 15.87 -42.92 -14.98
CA PRO A 45 15.97 -44.07 -14.09
C PRO A 45 16.59 -43.73 -12.72
N LEU A 46 17.50 -42.75 -12.65
CA LEU A 46 18.08 -42.31 -11.38
C LEU A 46 17.07 -41.52 -10.55
N LEU A 47 16.32 -40.61 -11.18
CA LEU A 47 15.26 -39.85 -10.52
C LEU A 47 14.13 -40.78 -10.07
N ARG A 48 13.71 -41.72 -10.91
CA ARG A 48 12.68 -42.71 -10.57
C ARG A 48 13.13 -43.60 -9.41
N ARG A 49 14.40 -43.98 -9.37
CA ARG A 49 14.99 -44.73 -8.26
C ARG A 49 15.01 -43.92 -6.97
N VAL A 50 15.46 -42.66 -7.00
CA VAL A 50 15.48 -41.79 -5.81
C VAL A 50 14.06 -41.51 -5.30
N VAL A 51 13.12 -41.25 -6.21
CA VAL A 51 11.71 -41.04 -5.85
C VAL A 51 11.12 -42.31 -5.24
N ASN A 52 11.33 -43.48 -5.84
CA ASN A 52 10.84 -44.74 -5.27
C ASN A 52 11.52 -45.05 -3.92
N GLU A 53 12.83 -44.84 -3.79
CA GLU A 53 13.55 -45.04 -2.52
C GLU A 53 13.12 -44.05 -1.43
N GLU A 54 12.67 -42.84 -1.79
CA GLU A 54 12.17 -41.85 -0.83
C GLU A 54 10.70 -42.11 -0.48
N VAL A 55 9.88 -42.53 -1.45
CA VAL A 55 8.49 -42.97 -1.22
C VAL A 55 8.47 -44.23 -0.36
N ASP A 56 9.31 -45.23 -0.65
CA ASP A 56 9.44 -46.44 0.16
C ASP A 56 9.99 -46.13 1.55
N ARG A 57 10.95 -45.20 1.70
CA ARG A 57 11.39 -44.73 3.02
C ARG A 57 10.27 -44.03 3.79
N CYS A 58 9.45 -43.23 3.12
CA CYS A 58 8.31 -42.57 3.72
C CYS A 58 7.25 -43.59 4.16
N LEU A 59 6.92 -44.56 3.30
CA LEU A 59 5.99 -45.65 3.59
C LEU A 59 6.49 -46.58 4.69
N ILE A 60 7.79 -46.91 4.73
CA ILE A 60 8.39 -47.70 5.82
C ILE A 60 8.39 -46.92 7.14
N ARG A 61 8.64 -45.60 7.15
CA ARG A 61 8.46 -44.77 8.36
C ARG A 61 7.01 -44.72 8.80
N TYR A 62 6.08 -44.54 7.86
CA TYR A 62 4.65 -44.49 8.14
C TYR A 62 4.14 -45.83 8.69
N SER A 63 4.55 -46.95 8.07
CA SER A 63 4.22 -48.31 8.49
C SER A 63 4.84 -48.68 9.84
N ARG A 64 6.10 -48.27 10.11
CA ARG A 64 6.74 -48.45 11.42
C ARG A 64 6.11 -47.57 12.51
N SER A 65 5.61 -46.39 12.16
CA SER A 65 4.81 -45.57 13.10
C SER A 65 3.45 -46.22 13.40
N LEU A 66 2.78 -46.78 12.39
CA LEU A 66 1.48 -47.46 12.57
C LEU A 66 1.60 -48.79 13.34
N THR A 67 2.66 -49.56 13.11
CA THR A 67 2.89 -50.84 13.82
C THR A 67 3.47 -50.66 15.22
N ARG A 68 4.16 -49.54 15.51
CA ARG A 68 4.59 -49.22 16.89
C ARG A 68 3.45 -48.63 17.74
N ALA A 69 2.37 -48.16 17.13
CA ALA A 69 1.19 -47.63 17.82
C ALA A 69 0.26 -48.72 18.40
N SER A 70 0.41 -50.00 18.03
CA SER A 70 -0.56 -51.05 18.38
C SER A 70 -0.32 -51.78 19.72
N SER A 71 0.22 -51.12 20.75
CA SER A 71 0.29 -51.73 22.09
C SER A 71 0.02 -50.80 23.27
N LEU A 72 -0.45 -49.57 23.02
CA LEU A 72 -0.92 -48.71 24.09
C LEU A 72 -2.42 -48.89 24.25
N LYS A 73 -2.80 -49.42 25.42
CA LYS A 73 -4.16 -49.47 25.93
C LYS A 73 -4.89 -48.18 25.56
N ILE A 74 -6.01 -48.32 24.86
CA ILE A 74 -6.97 -47.25 24.61
C ILE A 74 -7.43 -46.76 25.98
N GLN A 75 -6.82 -45.69 26.48
CA GLN A 75 -7.49 -44.83 27.46
C GLN A 75 -8.56 -44.09 26.67
N ALA A 76 -9.81 -44.36 27.01
CA ALA A 76 -10.96 -43.70 26.42
C ALA A 76 -10.78 -42.17 26.49
N LEU A 77 -11.20 -41.51 25.41
CA LEU A 77 -11.26 -40.07 25.23
C LEU A 77 -12.22 -39.48 26.28
N GLU A 78 -11.72 -39.12 27.45
CA GLU A 78 -12.39 -38.16 28.32
C GLU A 78 -12.25 -36.79 27.64
N PRO A 79 -13.34 -36.15 27.18
CA PRO A 79 -13.25 -34.78 26.70
C PRO A 79 -12.82 -33.91 27.86
N SER A 80 -11.61 -33.40 27.80
CA SER A 80 -11.14 -32.40 28.74
C SER A 80 -12.13 -31.24 28.79
N SER A 81 -12.78 -31.02 29.92
CA SER A 81 -13.65 -29.87 30.15
C SER A 81 -12.90 -28.54 30.08
N PHE A 82 -11.56 -28.54 30.10
CA PHE A 82 -10.76 -27.32 30.10
C PHE A 82 -10.06 -27.08 28.76
N GLN A 83 -10.19 -25.87 28.22
CA GLN A 83 -9.57 -25.47 26.95
C GLN A 83 -8.91 -24.10 27.05
N LEU A 84 -7.69 -23.98 26.50
CA LEU A 84 -7.07 -22.68 26.27
C LEU A 84 -7.69 -21.99 25.05
N TYR A 85 -7.89 -20.68 25.14
CA TYR A 85 -8.31 -19.87 24.01
C TYR A 85 -7.65 -18.49 24.01
N PHE A 86 -7.47 -17.93 22.82
CA PHE A 86 -7.06 -16.54 22.65
C PHE A 86 -8.28 -15.64 22.79
N VAL A 87 -8.21 -14.67 23.69
CA VAL A 87 -9.34 -13.77 24.00
C VAL A 87 -9.57 -12.76 22.88
N ASN A 88 -8.49 -12.29 22.26
CA ASN A 88 -8.50 -11.34 21.16
C ASN A 88 -7.98 -11.95 19.86
N ASN A 89 -8.49 -11.43 18.74
CA ASN A 89 -8.20 -11.94 17.41
C ASN A 89 -7.00 -11.23 16.78
N LEU A 90 -6.17 -12.00 16.10
CA LEU A 90 -5.07 -11.47 15.32
C LEU A 90 -5.53 -10.83 14.01
N PRO A 91 -4.81 -9.81 13.50
CA PRO A 91 -5.03 -9.31 12.15
C PRO A 91 -4.68 -10.38 11.12
N SER A 92 -5.37 -10.34 9.97
CA SER A 92 -5.16 -11.30 8.87
C SER A 92 -3.77 -11.22 8.24
N THR A 93 -3.05 -10.11 8.44
CA THR A 93 -1.68 -9.90 7.97
C THR A 93 -0.83 -9.28 9.07
N ILE A 94 0.34 -9.86 9.32
CA ILE A 94 1.35 -9.37 10.26
C ILE A 94 2.66 -9.17 9.48
N PHE A 95 3.51 -8.23 9.90
CA PHE A 95 4.84 -8.05 9.32
C PHE A 95 5.92 -8.60 10.25
N THR A 96 6.98 -9.17 9.66
CA THR A 96 8.15 -9.64 10.44
C THR A 96 8.79 -8.49 11.22
N GLY A 97 9.31 -8.74 12.41
CA GLY A 97 9.95 -7.72 13.25
C GLY A 97 9.01 -6.65 13.81
N SER A 98 7.71 -6.75 13.55
CA SER A 98 6.68 -5.96 14.21
C SER A 98 6.13 -6.75 15.40
N LYS A 99 5.80 -6.05 16.49
CA LYS A 99 5.16 -6.65 17.66
C LYS A 99 3.80 -7.24 17.27
N ILE A 100 3.53 -8.46 17.72
CA ILE A 100 2.26 -9.14 17.51
C ILE A 100 1.22 -8.53 18.47
N THR A 101 0.23 -7.85 17.90
CA THR A 101 -0.93 -7.30 18.61
C THR A 101 -2.22 -7.81 17.97
N ASP A 102 -3.34 -7.62 18.65
CA ASP A 102 -4.66 -7.84 18.06
C ASP A 102 -5.03 -6.76 17.02
N VAL A 103 -6.24 -6.90 16.48
CA VAL A 103 -6.83 -5.95 15.51
C VAL A 103 -6.95 -4.52 16.06
N GLU A 104 -7.08 -4.34 17.37
CA GLU A 104 -7.20 -3.05 18.07
C GLU A 104 -5.85 -2.55 18.62
N SER A 105 -4.74 -3.15 18.18
CA SER A 105 -3.37 -2.84 18.63
C SER A 105 -3.15 -3.07 20.13
N GLN A 106 -3.93 -3.95 20.75
CA GLN A 106 -3.75 -4.37 22.14
C GLN A 106 -2.87 -5.63 22.24
N PRO A 107 -2.19 -5.84 23.38
CA PRO A 107 -1.45 -7.07 23.64
C PRO A 107 -2.36 -8.30 23.57
N LEU A 108 -1.82 -9.42 23.07
CA LEU A 108 -2.58 -10.67 23.03
C LEU A 108 -2.88 -11.19 24.44
N ARG A 109 -4.07 -11.77 24.61
CA ARG A 109 -4.50 -12.34 25.89
C ARG A 109 -4.92 -13.79 25.70
N ILE A 110 -4.54 -14.62 26.64
CA ILE A 110 -4.87 -16.03 26.69
C ILE A 110 -5.59 -16.35 28.00
N ALA A 111 -6.62 -17.19 27.93
CA ALA A 111 -7.38 -17.63 29.07
C ALA A 111 -7.75 -19.12 28.96
N VAL A 112 -8.21 -19.69 30.07
CA VAL A 112 -8.76 -21.04 30.14
C VAL A 112 -10.28 -20.93 30.23
N GLU A 113 -10.99 -21.62 29.34
CA GLU A 113 -12.43 -21.82 29.40
C GLU A 113 -12.74 -23.14 30.14
N VAL A 114 -13.74 -23.10 31.02
CA VAL A 114 -14.21 -24.26 31.78
C VAL A 114 -15.56 -24.70 31.22
N GLY A 115 -15.58 -25.87 30.59
CA GLY A 115 -16.76 -26.52 30.06
C GLY A 115 -17.53 -27.27 31.16
N GLY A 116 -18.77 -26.86 31.38
CA GLY A 116 -19.83 -27.74 31.86
C GLY A 116 -19.99 -27.97 33.36
N GLU A 117 -18.99 -27.75 34.22
CA GLU A 117 -19.18 -27.88 35.68
C GLU A 117 -18.24 -26.96 36.48
N ASP A 118 -18.70 -26.66 37.70
CA ASP A 118 -18.31 -25.64 38.67
C ASP A 118 -16.86 -25.06 38.55
N PRO A 119 -16.68 -23.71 38.51
CA PRO A 119 -15.36 -23.02 38.41
C PRO A 119 -14.36 -23.33 39.53
N SER A 120 -14.75 -24.15 40.50
CA SER A 120 -14.04 -24.52 41.72
C SER A 120 -13.03 -25.67 41.55
N LEU A 121 -13.00 -26.32 40.38
CA LEU A 121 -12.11 -27.47 40.09
C LEU A 121 -10.70 -27.12 39.59
N LEU A 122 -10.48 -25.90 39.08
CA LEU A 122 -9.12 -25.38 38.98
C LEU A 122 -8.77 -24.82 40.36
N PRO A 123 -7.72 -25.29 41.04
CA PRO A 123 -7.16 -24.49 42.12
C PRO A 123 -6.78 -23.16 41.49
N ILE A 124 -7.55 -22.10 41.77
CA ILE A 124 -7.38 -20.74 41.22
C ILE A 124 -5.95 -20.20 41.54
N SER A 125 -5.23 -20.89 42.43
CA SER A 125 -3.84 -20.68 42.82
C SER A 125 -2.79 -21.45 42.00
N ALA A 126 -3.17 -22.28 41.03
CA ALA A 126 -2.23 -23.05 40.22
C ALA A 126 -1.53 -22.16 39.17
N LEU A 127 -0.20 -22.13 39.24
CA LEU A 127 0.63 -21.33 38.37
C LEU A 127 0.95 -22.13 37.09
N LEU A 128 0.08 -22.04 36.08
CA LEU A 128 0.23 -22.81 34.83
C LEU A 128 1.19 -22.10 33.86
N LYS A 129 2.21 -22.82 33.40
CA LYS A 129 3.15 -22.34 32.38
C LYS A 129 2.66 -22.74 31.00
N ILE A 130 2.53 -21.76 30.13
CA ILE A 130 2.13 -21.91 28.73
C ILE A 130 3.32 -21.58 27.84
N GLU A 131 3.47 -22.35 26.78
CA GLU A 131 4.35 -22.06 25.67
C GLU A 131 3.52 -21.69 24.43
N ILE A 132 3.88 -20.57 23.82
CA ILE A 132 3.36 -20.10 22.54
C ILE A 132 4.24 -20.67 21.43
N VAL A 133 3.60 -21.33 20.48
CA VAL A 133 4.24 -21.99 19.34
C VAL A 133 3.62 -21.52 18.04
N VAL A 134 4.32 -21.74 16.92
CA VAL A 134 3.83 -21.44 15.59
C VAL A 134 3.38 -22.74 14.93
N LEU A 135 2.16 -22.76 14.39
CA LEU A 135 1.58 -23.91 13.69
C LEU A 135 1.41 -23.59 12.19
N ASP A 136 1.28 -24.65 11.39
CA ASP A 136 0.91 -24.52 9.98
C ASP A 136 -0.51 -23.91 9.86
N GLY A 137 -0.71 -22.95 8.96
CA GLY A 137 -2.00 -22.33 8.71
C GLY A 137 -3.13 -23.29 8.30
N GLU A 138 -2.79 -24.43 7.71
CA GLU A 138 -3.74 -25.50 7.36
C GLU A 138 -4.06 -26.43 8.55
N PHE A 139 -3.38 -26.30 9.70
CA PHE A 139 -3.69 -27.11 10.87
C PHE A 139 -5.11 -26.81 11.38
N ALA A 140 -5.84 -27.87 11.74
CA ALA A 140 -7.25 -27.82 12.15
C ALA A 140 -8.17 -27.09 11.14
N SER A 141 -7.86 -27.12 9.84
CA SER A 141 -8.74 -26.57 8.81
C SER A 141 -9.94 -27.51 8.54
N GLY A 142 -11.08 -27.26 9.18
CA GLY A 142 -12.36 -27.96 8.96
C GLY A 142 -13.18 -28.11 10.25
N ASP A 143 -14.32 -28.82 10.20
CA ASP A 143 -15.21 -29.09 11.35
C ASP A 143 -14.60 -30.07 12.40
N ARG A 144 -13.29 -30.34 12.32
CA ARG A 144 -12.58 -31.15 13.31
C ARG A 144 -12.02 -30.23 14.39
N GLU A 145 -12.82 -30.03 15.43
CA GLU A 145 -12.42 -29.29 16.63
C GLU A 145 -11.54 -30.12 17.58
N ASP A 146 -11.39 -31.42 17.32
CA ASP A 146 -10.66 -32.35 18.18
C ASP A 146 -9.33 -32.81 17.55
N TRP A 147 -8.22 -32.54 18.24
CA TRP A 147 -6.88 -33.08 17.93
C TRP A 147 -6.21 -33.64 19.19
N THR A 148 -5.31 -34.59 18.95
CA THR A 148 -4.41 -35.15 19.96
C THR A 148 -3.21 -34.24 20.21
N ALA A 149 -2.56 -34.38 21.37
CA ALA A 149 -1.36 -33.62 21.69
C ALA A 149 -0.21 -33.94 20.70
N GLU A 150 -0.16 -35.18 20.19
CA GLU A 150 0.81 -35.62 19.19
C GLU A 150 0.58 -34.91 17.84
N GLU A 151 -0.68 -34.81 17.39
CA GLU A 151 -1.04 -34.09 16.15
C GLU A 151 -0.70 -32.60 16.26
N PHE A 152 -1.01 -31.97 17.40
CA PHE A 152 -0.64 -30.59 17.68
C PHE A 152 0.89 -30.41 17.64
N ASN A 153 1.64 -31.30 18.29
CA ASN A 153 3.10 -31.20 18.32
C ASN A 153 3.74 -31.44 16.95
N ALA A 154 3.12 -32.26 16.10
CA ALA A 154 3.57 -32.52 14.74
C ALA A 154 3.33 -31.34 13.79
N SER A 155 2.34 -30.48 14.05
CA SER A 155 2.02 -29.31 13.23
C SER A 155 2.84 -28.06 13.57
N ILE A 156 3.68 -28.12 14.60
CA ILE A 156 4.58 -27.02 14.98
C ILE A 156 5.61 -26.77 13.89
N VAL A 157 5.60 -25.55 13.35
CA VAL A 157 6.51 -25.08 12.32
C VAL A 157 7.79 -24.57 12.97
N LYS A 158 8.93 -25.10 12.52
CA LYS A 158 10.26 -24.62 12.91
C LYS A 158 10.83 -23.67 11.87
N GLU A 159 11.84 -22.91 12.28
CA GLU A 159 12.60 -22.04 11.39
C GLU A 159 13.29 -22.81 10.25
N ARG A 160 13.66 -22.06 9.20
CA ARG A 160 14.50 -22.59 8.12
C ARG A 160 15.92 -22.85 8.62
N SER A 161 16.56 -23.87 8.06
CA SER A 161 17.96 -24.19 8.38
C SER A 161 18.86 -22.95 8.27
N GLY A 162 19.59 -22.65 9.35
CA GLY A 162 20.51 -21.51 9.44
C GLY A 162 19.86 -20.15 9.73
N LYS A 163 18.57 -20.10 10.08
CA LYS A 163 17.88 -18.87 10.51
C LYS A 163 17.71 -18.82 12.03
N ARG A 164 17.34 -17.63 12.53
CA ARG A 164 16.92 -17.43 13.91
C ARG A 164 15.60 -18.16 14.17
N PRO A 165 15.24 -18.44 15.43
CA PRO A 165 13.93 -19.00 15.77
C PRO A 165 12.79 -18.20 15.11
N LEU A 166 11.79 -18.90 14.59
CA LEU A 166 10.70 -18.30 13.79
C LEU A 166 9.91 -17.24 14.58
N LEU A 167 9.76 -17.48 15.88
CA LEU A 167 9.14 -16.59 16.85
C LEU A 167 10.20 -16.14 17.85
N HIS A 168 10.20 -14.85 18.18
CA HIS A 168 11.12 -14.22 19.13
C HIS A 168 10.33 -13.43 20.17
N GLY A 169 10.84 -13.36 21.40
CA GLY A 169 10.23 -12.62 22.51
C GLY A 169 9.72 -13.52 23.63
N GLU A 170 8.64 -13.11 24.30
CA GLU A 170 8.06 -13.80 25.46
C GLU A 170 7.18 -14.99 25.05
N MET A 171 7.82 -16.08 24.63
CA MET A 171 7.14 -17.30 24.18
C MET A 171 6.62 -18.16 25.34
N ASN A 172 7.08 -17.92 26.57
CA ASN A 172 6.66 -18.66 27.75
C ASN A 172 5.94 -17.71 28.71
N VAL A 173 4.65 -17.96 28.92
CA VAL A 173 3.78 -17.09 29.72
C VAL A 173 3.21 -17.88 30.89
N VAL A 174 3.01 -17.21 32.01
CA VAL A 174 2.46 -17.82 33.22
C VAL A 174 1.03 -17.34 33.44
N LEU A 175 0.06 -18.25 33.41
CA LEU A 175 -1.32 -17.92 33.77
C LEU A 175 -1.43 -17.60 35.26
N ARG A 176 -2.08 -16.47 35.57
CA ARG A 176 -2.48 -16.10 36.93
C ARG A 176 -3.99 -15.95 36.94
N HIS A 177 -4.67 -16.62 37.87
CA HIS A 177 -6.15 -16.62 37.91
C HIS A 177 -6.76 -17.03 36.55
N CYS A 178 -6.18 -18.05 35.91
CA CYS A 178 -6.63 -18.62 34.63
C CYS A 178 -6.52 -17.69 33.39
N ALA A 179 -5.86 -16.54 33.49
CA ALA A 179 -5.60 -15.65 32.36
C ALA A 179 -4.16 -15.11 32.36
N ALA A 180 -3.65 -14.73 31.19
CA ALA A 180 -2.42 -13.98 31.06
C ALA A 180 -2.45 -13.06 29.83
N THR A 181 -1.67 -12.00 29.93
CA THR A 181 -1.30 -11.15 28.79
C THR A 181 0.04 -11.64 28.27
N ILE A 182 0.12 -11.85 26.98
CA ILE A 182 1.34 -12.21 26.27
C ILE A 182 2.10 -10.91 26.01
N GLY A 183 3.37 -10.86 26.41
CA GLY A 183 4.23 -9.70 26.16
C GLY A 183 4.69 -9.62 24.71
N ASP A 184 5.85 -8.99 24.51
CA ASP A 184 6.38 -8.74 23.19
C ASP A 184 6.70 -10.07 22.47
N LEU A 185 6.02 -10.32 21.35
CA LEU A 185 6.30 -11.41 20.43
C LEU A 185 6.47 -10.86 19.01
N GLU A 186 7.41 -11.44 18.26
CA GLU A 186 7.73 -11.00 16.90
C GLU A 186 8.09 -12.19 16.00
N PHE A 187 7.64 -12.13 14.74
CA PHE A 187 8.06 -13.09 13.72
C PHE A 187 9.37 -12.67 13.08
N THR A 188 10.32 -13.60 12.96
CA THR A 188 11.63 -13.34 12.34
C THR A 188 11.69 -13.67 10.86
N ASP A 189 10.75 -14.48 10.37
CA ASP A 189 10.63 -14.88 8.96
C ASP A 189 9.17 -14.81 8.49
N ASN A 190 8.97 -14.64 7.20
CA ASN A 190 7.65 -14.51 6.60
C ASN A 190 7.00 -15.88 6.36
N SER A 191 5.69 -15.94 6.13
CA SER A 191 4.98 -17.19 5.89
C SER A 191 5.07 -17.67 4.43
N SER A 192 5.76 -16.95 3.55
CA SER A 192 5.71 -17.24 2.11
C SER A 192 6.47 -18.50 1.70
N TRP A 193 7.39 -19.02 2.53
CA TRP A 193 8.21 -20.19 2.21
C TRP A 193 7.55 -21.53 2.57
N ILE A 194 6.52 -21.53 3.41
CA ILE A 194 5.74 -22.73 3.72
C ILE A 194 4.61 -22.93 2.70
N ARG A 195 4.12 -24.17 2.61
CA ARG A 195 3.11 -24.58 1.63
C ARG A 195 1.80 -23.80 1.77
N SER A 196 1.26 -23.69 2.99
CA SER A 196 -0.02 -23.01 3.26
C SER A 196 0.04 -21.48 3.14
N ARG A 197 1.26 -20.91 3.03
CA ARG A 197 1.52 -19.46 3.01
C ARG A 197 0.99 -18.70 4.23
N LYS A 198 0.56 -19.40 5.28
CA LYS A 198 -0.10 -18.85 6.47
C LYS A 198 0.40 -19.56 7.73
N PHE A 199 0.46 -18.84 8.83
CA PHE A 199 0.73 -19.40 10.14
C PHE A 199 -0.52 -19.32 11.03
N ARG A 200 -0.54 -20.13 12.09
CA ARG A 200 -1.41 -19.94 13.26
C ARG A 200 -0.52 -19.83 14.49
N LEU A 201 -0.97 -19.09 15.52
CA LEU A 201 -0.38 -19.23 16.85
C LEU A 201 -1.08 -20.36 17.57
N GLY A 202 -0.29 -21.22 18.19
CA GLY A 202 -0.74 -22.26 19.10
C GLY A 202 -0.30 -21.92 20.52
N ALA A 203 -1.08 -22.32 21.51
CA ALA A 203 -0.67 -22.24 22.91
C ALA A 203 -0.89 -23.58 23.60
N ARG A 204 0.15 -24.10 24.26
CA ARG A 204 0.11 -25.38 24.98
C ARG A 204 0.70 -25.24 26.37
N ILE A 205 0.29 -26.13 27.28
CA ILE A 205 0.90 -26.20 28.61
C ILE A 205 2.28 -26.86 28.52
N VAL A 206 3.28 -26.23 29.14
CA VAL A 206 4.63 -26.79 29.26
C VAL A 206 4.56 -28.04 30.14
N SER A 207 4.89 -29.20 29.56
CA SER A 207 4.87 -30.47 30.30
C SER A 207 6.06 -30.53 31.28
N GLY A 208 5.80 -30.27 32.56
CA GLY A 208 6.79 -30.36 33.63
C GLY A 208 6.16 -30.59 35.01
N SER A 209 6.37 -31.79 35.57
CA SER A 209 6.06 -32.25 36.94
C SER A 209 4.59 -32.42 37.40
N ASP A 210 3.59 -31.85 36.73
CA ASP A 210 2.19 -31.89 37.23
C ASP A 210 1.18 -32.55 36.25
N ARG A 211 1.65 -33.32 35.26
CA ARG A 211 0.77 -34.08 34.34
C ARG A 211 -0.18 -35.04 35.07
N ASP A 212 0.19 -35.47 36.28
CA ASP A 212 -0.61 -36.39 37.09
C ASP A 212 -1.55 -35.67 38.09
N LYS A 213 -1.55 -34.33 38.15
CA LYS A 213 -2.39 -33.56 39.09
C LYS A 213 -3.59 -32.85 38.47
N PHE A 214 -3.62 -32.69 37.15
CA PHE A 214 -4.69 -31.93 36.48
C PHE A 214 -5.27 -32.71 35.29
N PRO A 215 -6.59 -32.58 35.04
CA PRO A 215 -7.17 -33.04 33.78
C PRO A 215 -6.45 -32.36 32.60
N ARG A 216 -6.33 -33.06 31.47
CA ARG A 216 -5.71 -32.49 30.26
C ARG A 216 -6.40 -31.16 29.95
N ILE A 217 -5.65 -30.09 29.74
CA ILE A 217 -6.19 -28.81 29.24
C ILE A 217 -5.88 -28.76 27.75
N ARG A 218 -6.90 -28.55 26.91
CA ARG A 218 -6.76 -28.50 25.45
C ARG A 218 -5.97 -27.26 25.02
N GLU A 219 -5.16 -27.43 23.98
CA GLU A 219 -4.34 -26.37 23.40
C GLU A 219 -5.20 -25.31 22.69
N ALA A 220 -4.76 -24.05 22.67
CA ALA A 220 -5.41 -22.99 21.90
C ALA A 220 -4.82 -22.90 20.50
N ILE A 221 -5.63 -22.52 19.52
CA ILE A 221 -5.18 -22.11 18.19
C ILE A 221 -5.85 -20.79 17.79
N THR A 222 -5.14 -19.95 17.04
CA THR A 222 -5.73 -18.77 16.40
C THR A 222 -6.27 -19.11 15.01
N GLU A 223 -7.03 -18.17 14.45
CA GLU A 223 -7.26 -18.12 13.01
C GLU A 223 -5.96 -17.98 12.20
N PRO A 224 -5.92 -18.46 10.94
CA PRO A 224 -4.72 -18.44 10.14
C PRO A 224 -4.48 -17.06 9.53
N PHE A 225 -3.24 -16.56 9.64
CA PHE A 225 -2.83 -15.24 9.15
C PHE A 225 -1.57 -15.31 8.29
N VAL A 226 -1.36 -14.29 7.45
CA VAL A 226 -0.19 -14.18 6.58
C VAL A 226 0.88 -13.34 7.28
N VAL A 227 2.11 -13.86 7.37
CA VAL A 227 3.26 -13.05 7.80
C VAL A 227 4.01 -12.57 6.57
N LYS A 228 4.08 -11.25 6.38
CA LYS A 228 4.80 -10.60 5.28
C LYS A 228 6.14 -10.08 5.76
N ASP A 229 7.08 -9.96 4.84
CA ASP A 229 8.36 -9.32 5.12
C ASP A 229 8.16 -7.83 5.44
N HIS A 230 8.84 -7.32 6.46
CA HIS A 230 8.76 -5.91 6.90
C HIS A 230 9.01 -4.91 5.77
N ARG A 231 9.84 -5.26 4.79
CA ARG A 231 10.08 -4.42 3.60
C ARG A 231 8.77 -4.11 2.85
N GLY A 232 7.81 -5.04 2.87
CA GLY A 232 6.50 -4.86 2.25
C GLY A 232 5.65 -3.79 2.91
N GLU A 233 5.81 -3.57 4.22
CA GLU A 233 5.13 -2.50 4.96
C GLU A 233 5.70 -1.13 4.56
N LEU A 234 7.03 -0.99 4.65
CA LEU A 234 7.73 0.24 4.30
C LEU A 234 7.47 0.67 2.85
N TYR A 235 7.36 -0.28 1.91
CA TYR A 235 7.18 0.00 0.49
C TYR A 235 5.72 -0.07 0.01
N LYS A 236 4.76 -0.11 0.93
CA LYS A 236 3.33 -0.16 0.61
C LYS A 236 2.90 1.05 -0.23
N LYS A 237 2.15 0.81 -1.30
CA LYS A 237 1.52 1.86 -2.09
C LYS A 237 0.29 2.38 -1.33
N HIS A 238 0.10 3.69 -1.30
CA HIS A 238 -1.06 4.31 -0.66
C HIS A 238 -2.21 4.38 -1.65
N TYR A 239 -3.42 4.01 -1.21
CA TYR A 239 -4.65 4.04 -2.00
C TYR A 239 -5.76 4.70 -1.16
N PRO A 240 -6.16 5.95 -1.43
CA PRO A 240 -5.56 6.87 -2.40
C PRO A 240 -4.17 7.37 -1.95
N PRO A 241 -3.32 7.83 -2.88
CA PRO A 241 -2.09 8.51 -2.53
C PRO A 241 -2.37 9.94 -2.01
N MET A 242 -1.48 10.47 -1.19
CA MET A 242 -1.55 11.83 -0.65
C MET A 242 -0.62 12.79 -1.42
N LEU A 243 -0.91 14.09 -1.43
CA LEU A 243 -0.09 15.10 -2.13
C LEU A 243 1.39 15.08 -1.69
N ASN A 244 1.61 14.94 -0.37
CA ASN A 244 2.94 14.92 0.24
C ASN A 244 3.62 13.54 0.18
N ASP A 245 2.95 12.52 -0.36
CA ASP A 245 3.60 11.23 -0.55
C ASP A 245 4.78 11.36 -1.52
N GLU A 246 5.85 10.62 -1.25
CA GLU A 246 6.92 10.48 -2.22
C GLU A 246 6.40 9.84 -3.51
N VAL A 247 6.91 10.26 -4.67
CA VAL A 247 6.41 9.85 -5.99
C VAL A 247 6.53 8.33 -6.23
N TRP A 248 7.47 7.67 -5.54
CA TRP A 248 7.57 6.22 -5.57
C TRP A 248 6.42 5.51 -4.85
N ARG A 249 5.52 6.20 -4.13
CA ARG A 249 4.25 5.62 -3.62
C ARG A 249 3.23 5.38 -4.73
N LEU A 250 3.44 5.96 -5.92
CA LEU A 250 2.60 5.70 -7.09
C LEU A 250 2.80 4.28 -7.64
N GLU A 251 1.82 3.80 -8.40
CA GLU A 251 1.92 2.50 -9.06
C GLU A 251 3.03 2.52 -10.10
N LYS A 252 3.65 1.37 -10.36
CA LYS A 252 4.70 1.17 -11.39
C LYS A 252 5.99 1.98 -11.21
N ILE A 253 6.11 2.79 -10.16
CA ILE A 253 7.34 3.47 -9.75
C ILE A 253 7.88 2.76 -8.49
N GLY A 254 9.07 2.18 -8.54
CA GLY A 254 9.69 1.56 -7.35
C GLY A 254 10.57 2.53 -6.58
N LYS A 255 10.64 2.44 -5.24
CA LYS A 255 11.60 3.19 -4.42
C LYS A 255 13.02 2.87 -4.89
N GLU A 256 13.86 3.89 -5.04
CA GLU A 256 15.21 3.77 -5.62
C GLU A 256 15.29 3.15 -7.03
N GLY A 257 14.14 2.97 -7.71
CA GLY A 257 14.08 2.42 -9.05
C GLY A 257 14.45 3.44 -10.13
N VAL A 258 14.59 2.96 -11.37
CA VAL A 258 14.99 3.79 -12.52
C VAL A 258 14.07 4.99 -12.70
N PHE A 259 12.75 4.81 -12.61
CA PHE A 259 11.79 5.91 -12.76
C PHE A 259 11.81 6.88 -11.58
N HIS A 260 12.01 6.39 -10.35
CA HIS A 260 12.12 7.24 -9.17
C HIS A 260 13.34 8.16 -9.28
N ARG A 261 14.49 7.61 -9.67
CA ARG A 261 15.72 8.40 -9.89
C ARG A 261 15.54 9.44 -10.98
N LYS A 262 15.03 9.03 -12.15
CA LYS A 262 14.76 9.96 -13.26
C LYS A 262 13.84 11.12 -12.87
N LEU A 263 12.79 10.87 -12.10
CA LEU A 263 11.89 11.92 -11.61
C LEU A 263 12.60 12.82 -10.59
N SER A 264 13.36 12.22 -9.66
CA SER A 264 14.14 12.94 -8.66
C SER A 264 15.21 13.85 -9.28
N ASP A 265 15.86 13.40 -10.36
CA ASP A 265 16.84 14.19 -11.13
C ASP A 265 16.22 15.47 -11.73
N HIS A 266 14.90 15.47 -11.94
CA HIS A 266 14.12 16.61 -12.41
C HIS A 266 13.33 17.30 -11.28
N ASN A 267 13.72 17.10 -10.01
CA ASN A 267 13.05 17.64 -8.82
C ASN A 267 11.56 17.26 -8.68
N ILE A 268 11.15 16.10 -9.18
CA ILE A 268 9.80 15.55 -8.96
C ILE A 268 9.93 14.47 -7.89
N LYS A 269 9.76 14.85 -6.63
CA LYS A 269 9.92 14.00 -5.45
C LYS A 269 8.57 13.60 -4.85
N THR A 270 7.56 14.43 -5.01
CA THR A 270 6.23 14.23 -4.41
C THR A 270 5.14 13.91 -5.44
N VAL A 271 4.02 13.36 -4.99
CA VAL A 271 2.82 13.16 -5.81
C VAL A 271 2.24 14.49 -6.28
N GLN A 272 2.31 15.55 -5.45
CA GLN A 272 1.90 16.89 -5.83
C GLN A 272 2.69 17.41 -7.04
N GLU A 273 4.03 17.42 -6.97
CA GLU A 273 4.89 17.88 -8.08
C GLU A 273 4.66 17.06 -9.36
N PHE A 274 4.43 15.75 -9.23
CA PHE A 274 4.09 14.88 -10.35
C PHE A 274 2.78 15.31 -11.02
N LEU A 275 1.73 15.55 -10.22
CA LEU A 275 0.42 15.99 -10.73
C LEU A 275 0.46 17.41 -11.29
N GLN A 276 1.19 18.33 -10.66
CA GLN A 276 1.40 19.69 -11.18
C GLN A 276 2.01 19.64 -12.58
N LEU A 277 3.13 18.94 -12.77
CA LEU A 277 3.76 18.85 -14.08
C LEU A 277 2.87 18.12 -15.08
N TYR A 278 2.12 17.10 -14.65
CA TYR A 278 1.14 16.42 -15.50
C TYR A 278 0.03 17.37 -16.01
N THR A 279 -0.46 18.27 -15.15
CA THR A 279 -1.49 19.27 -15.51
C THR A 279 -0.97 20.33 -16.50
N ILE A 280 0.30 20.73 -16.35
CA ILE A 280 0.93 21.78 -17.17
C ILE A 280 1.45 21.22 -18.50
N ASP A 281 2.25 20.16 -18.44
CA ASP A 281 2.92 19.57 -19.60
C ASP A 281 3.08 18.04 -19.45
N PRO A 282 2.05 17.26 -19.78
CA PRO A 282 2.09 15.81 -19.66
C PRO A 282 3.11 15.17 -20.61
N GLN A 283 3.44 15.83 -21.74
CA GLN A 283 4.42 15.32 -22.70
C GLN A 283 5.85 15.49 -22.18
N LYS A 284 6.16 16.60 -21.51
CA LYS A 284 7.44 16.81 -20.84
C LYS A 284 7.66 15.80 -19.73
N LEU A 285 6.66 15.58 -18.88
CA LEU A 285 6.71 14.54 -17.83
C LEU A 285 6.91 13.14 -18.43
N ARG A 286 6.24 12.83 -19.53
CA ARG A 286 6.40 11.57 -20.26
C ARG A 286 7.82 11.41 -20.81
N THR A 287 8.40 12.48 -21.34
CA THR A 287 9.77 12.50 -21.86
C THR A 287 10.80 12.19 -20.77
N PHE A 288 10.63 12.71 -19.55
CA PHE A 288 11.54 12.41 -18.42
C PHE A 288 11.60 10.92 -18.07
N LEU A 289 10.45 10.24 -18.08
CA LEU A 289 10.40 8.80 -17.81
C LEU A 289 10.97 7.98 -18.99
N GLY A 290 10.81 8.52 -20.20
CA GLY A 290 11.35 7.99 -21.44
C GLY A 290 10.65 6.73 -21.94
N VAL A 291 11.17 6.17 -23.03
CA VAL A 291 10.58 5.01 -23.75
C VAL A 291 10.49 3.75 -22.89
N ALA A 292 11.34 3.63 -21.86
CA ALA A 292 11.37 2.48 -20.96
C ALA A 292 10.06 2.26 -20.19
N MET A 293 9.28 3.31 -19.95
CA MET A 293 7.97 3.18 -19.33
C MET A 293 6.91 2.90 -20.40
N SER A 294 6.38 1.68 -20.44
CA SER A 294 5.30 1.34 -21.38
C SER A 294 4.06 2.23 -21.20
N VAL A 295 3.26 2.37 -22.25
CA VAL A 295 2.00 3.14 -22.22
C VAL A 295 1.08 2.65 -21.11
N LYS A 296 0.93 1.31 -20.96
CA LYS A 296 0.14 0.71 -19.89
C LYS A 296 0.63 1.07 -18.49
N MET A 297 1.95 1.11 -18.29
CA MET A 297 2.52 1.50 -16.98
C MET A 297 2.27 2.97 -16.68
N TRP A 298 2.40 3.83 -17.68
CA TRP A 298 2.12 5.25 -17.57
C TRP A 298 0.65 5.52 -17.23
N GLU A 299 -0.28 4.89 -17.96
CA GLU A 299 -1.71 5.02 -17.70
C GLU A 299 -2.07 4.56 -16.29
N ALA A 300 -1.53 3.44 -15.82
CA ALA A 300 -1.73 2.98 -14.44
C ALA A 300 -1.20 3.98 -13.41
N THR A 301 0.00 4.54 -13.65
CA THR A 301 0.62 5.53 -12.75
C THR A 301 -0.21 6.80 -12.66
N VAL A 302 -0.62 7.35 -13.81
CA VAL A 302 -1.43 8.57 -13.88
C VAL A 302 -2.81 8.34 -13.29
N LYS A 303 -3.45 7.19 -13.61
CA LYS A 303 -4.75 6.83 -13.04
C LYS A 303 -4.68 6.77 -11.52
N HIS A 304 -3.64 6.16 -10.97
CA HIS A 304 -3.43 6.09 -9.53
C HIS A 304 -3.13 7.47 -8.92
N ALA A 305 -2.29 8.29 -9.56
CA ALA A 305 -2.01 9.64 -9.07
C ALA A 305 -3.29 10.51 -9.03
N LYS A 306 -4.17 10.37 -10.02
CA LYS A 306 -5.44 11.11 -10.08
C LYS A 306 -6.48 10.69 -9.04
N THR A 307 -6.31 9.57 -8.34
CA THR A 307 -7.17 9.26 -7.18
C THR A 307 -6.78 10.03 -5.93
N CYS A 308 -5.70 10.84 -5.98
CA CYS A 308 -5.26 11.68 -4.87
C CYS A 308 -6.33 12.72 -4.49
N GLU A 309 -6.60 12.84 -3.20
CA GLU A 309 -7.49 13.87 -2.65
C GLU A 309 -6.72 15.18 -2.50
N LEU A 310 -7.18 16.22 -3.20
CA LEU A 310 -6.48 17.52 -3.28
C LEU A 310 -6.75 18.44 -2.07
N GLY A 311 -7.77 18.12 -1.27
CA GLY A 311 -8.25 18.98 -0.19
C GLY A 311 -8.91 20.27 -0.71
N SER A 312 -9.02 21.27 0.18
CA SER A 312 -9.68 22.56 -0.10
C SER A 312 -8.71 23.73 -0.29
N LYS A 313 -7.39 23.46 -0.29
CA LYS A 313 -6.38 24.51 -0.39
C LYS A 313 -6.37 25.12 -1.79
N LEU A 314 -6.42 26.45 -1.86
CA LEU A 314 -6.31 27.17 -3.11
C LEU A 314 -5.10 28.11 -3.08
N TYR A 315 -4.55 28.37 -4.25
CA TYR A 315 -3.42 29.27 -4.48
C TYR A 315 -3.88 30.41 -5.38
N LEU A 316 -3.50 31.63 -5.03
CA LEU A 316 -3.83 32.83 -5.77
C LEU A 316 -2.64 33.28 -6.61
N PHE A 317 -2.86 33.40 -7.93
CA PHE A 317 -1.88 33.98 -8.85
C PHE A 317 -2.42 35.28 -9.45
N ARG A 318 -1.71 36.38 -9.24
CA ARG A 318 -2.09 37.72 -9.71
C ARG A 318 -1.20 38.14 -10.87
N GLY A 319 -1.82 38.59 -11.95
CA GLY A 319 -1.15 39.26 -13.07
C GLY A 319 -1.70 40.66 -13.30
N PRO A 320 -1.21 41.37 -14.33
CA PRO A 320 -1.60 42.75 -14.60
C PRO A 320 -3.11 42.92 -14.84
N ASN A 321 -3.72 42.01 -15.61
CA ASN A 321 -5.14 42.07 -16.00
C ASN A 321 -5.92 40.80 -15.61
N PHE A 322 -5.38 39.99 -14.71
CA PHE A 322 -6.03 38.73 -14.34
C PHE A 322 -5.72 38.29 -12.91
N LEU A 323 -6.60 37.44 -12.38
CA LEU A 323 -6.46 36.76 -11.10
C LEU A 323 -6.89 35.29 -11.26
N LEU A 324 -6.05 34.34 -10.85
CA LEU A 324 -6.34 32.90 -10.94
C LEU A 324 -6.39 32.28 -9.55
N PHE A 325 -7.38 31.43 -9.34
CA PHE A 325 -7.48 30.54 -8.20
C PHE A 325 -7.15 29.13 -8.68
N LEU A 326 -6.07 28.58 -8.15
CA LEU A 326 -5.50 27.29 -8.55
C LEU A 326 -5.64 26.29 -7.40
N ASN A 327 -5.92 25.03 -7.71
CA ASN A 327 -5.79 23.95 -6.72
C ASN A 327 -4.30 23.55 -6.58
N PRO A 328 -3.95 22.63 -5.65
CA PRO A 328 -2.56 22.23 -5.40
C PRO A 328 -1.83 21.59 -6.60
N ILE A 329 -2.57 21.18 -7.64
CA ILE A 329 -2.02 20.55 -8.86
C ILE A 329 -2.01 21.50 -10.06
N CYS A 330 -2.09 22.82 -9.83
CA CYS A 330 -2.09 23.87 -10.85
C CYS A 330 -3.29 23.84 -11.81
N GLU A 331 -4.39 23.24 -11.41
CA GLU A 331 -5.65 23.33 -12.16
C GLU A 331 -6.39 24.61 -11.77
N VAL A 332 -6.91 25.33 -12.76
CA VAL A 332 -7.65 26.57 -12.52
C VAL A 332 -9.05 26.18 -12.06
N VAL A 333 -9.43 26.65 -10.87
CA VAL A 333 -10.77 26.47 -10.28
C VAL A 333 -11.65 27.67 -10.60
N ARG A 334 -11.06 28.86 -10.61
CA ARG A 334 -11.73 30.14 -10.94
C ARG A 334 -10.72 31.09 -11.57
N ALA A 335 -11.17 31.92 -12.50
CA ALA A 335 -10.36 32.97 -13.09
C ALA A 335 -11.13 34.29 -13.13
N MET A 336 -10.44 35.40 -13.00
CA MET A 336 -10.94 36.74 -13.31
C MET A 336 -10.00 37.33 -14.35
N ILE A 337 -10.54 37.79 -15.48
CA ILE A 337 -9.77 38.40 -16.57
C ILE A 337 -10.46 39.71 -16.92
N GLY A 338 -9.78 40.83 -16.72
CA GLY A 338 -10.42 42.15 -16.72
C GLY A 338 -11.55 42.20 -15.68
N GLU A 339 -12.76 42.52 -16.12
CA GLU A 339 -13.96 42.60 -15.28
C GLU A 339 -14.80 41.31 -15.27
N GLN A 340 -14.44 40.31 -16.10
CA GLN A 340 -15.20 39.06 -16.19
C GLN A 340 -14.68 38.01 -15.21
N ILE A 341 -15.62 37.36 -14.51
CA ILE A 341 -15.37 36.26 -13.60
C ILE A 341 -15.81 34.96 -14.27
N TYR A 342 -14.90 33.99 -14.33
CA TYR A 342 -15.14 32.66 -14.86
C TYR A 342 -15.16 31.66 -13.69
N SER A 343 -16.33 31.08 -13.44
CA SER A 343 -16.46 29.95 -12.52
C SER A 343 -15.91 28.68 -13.16
N SER A 344 -15.74 27.61 -12.38
CA SER A 344 -15.33 26.29 -12.89
C SER A 344 -16.15 25.83 -14.11
N ARG A 345 -17.44 26.19 -14.17
CA ARG A 345 -18.32 25.87 -15.30
C ARG A 345 -18.02 26.69 -16.54
N ASP A 346 -17.49 27.91 -16.39
CA ASP A 346 -17.31 28.89 -17.48
C ASP A 346 -15.87 28.95 -17.99
N LEU A 347 -14.92 28.25 -17.35
CA LEU A 347 -13.51 28.24 -17.76
C LEU A 347 -13.29 27.78 -19.20
N HIS A 348 -14.20 26.97 -19.75
CA HIS A 348 -14.14 26.52 -21.15
C HIS A 348 -14.38 27.66 -22.16
N ASN A 349 -14.94 28.79 -21.73
CA ASN A 349 -15.13 29.98 -22.55
C ASN A 349 -13.82 30.77 -22.75
N ILE A 350 -12.80 30.52 -21.92
CA ILE A 350 -11.48 31.13 -22.08
C ILE A 350 -10.72 30.36 -23.18
N PRO A 351 -10.08 31.05 -24.14
CA PRO A 351 -9.24 30.39 -25.14
C PRO A 351 -8.20 29.48 -24.48
N GLN A 352 -8.17 28.20 -24.88
CA GLN A 352 -7.34 27.18 -24.21
C GLN A 352 -5.85 27.51 -24.22
N ASP A 353 -5.33 28.08 -25.30
CA ASP A 353 -3.91 28.48 -25.40
C ASP A 353 -3.57 29.60 -24.43
N TYR A 354 -4.49 30.55 -24.25
CA TYR A 354 -4.33 31.63 -23.30
C TYR A 354 -4.31 31.09 -21.87
N LEU A 355 -5.30 30.25 -21.51
CA LEU A 355 -5.36 29.61 -20.18
C LEU A 355 -4.15 28.71 -19.92
N LYS A 356 -3.63 28.03 -20.94
CA LYS A 356 -2.43 27.20 -20.85
C LYS A 356 -1.18 28.05 -20.57
N ASN A 357 -1.05 29.20 -21.23
CA ASN A 357 0.04 30.14 -20.96
C ASN A 357 -0.03 30.70 -19.54
N LEU A 358 -1.23 31.08 -19.07
CA LEU A 358 -1.45 31.56 -17.71
C LEU A 358 -1.08 30.50 -16.65
N ARG A 359 -1.52 29.25 -16.85
CA ARG A 359 -1.16 28.14 -15.96
C ARG A 359 0.35 27.91 -15.93
N ARG A 360 1.04 27.99 -17.07
CA ARG A 360 2.50 27.86 -17.13
C ARG A 360 3.18 28.99 -16.34
N GLN A 361 2.75 30.23 -16.50
CA GLN A 361 3.27 31.35 -15.71
C GLN A 361 3.06 31.15 -14.20
N ALA A 362 1.89 30.66 -13.79
CA ALA A 362 1.61 30.36 -12.39
C ALA A 362 2.50 29.24 -11.85
N PHE A 363 2.75 28.20 -12.65
CA PHE A 363 3.65 27.09 -12.28
C PHE A 363 5.11 27.55 -12.16
N ASP A 364 5.59 28.38 -13.09
CA ASP A 364 6.95 28.92 -13.03
C ASP A 364 7.15 29.86 -11.82
N ASN A 365 6.07 30.48 -11.32
CA ASN A 365 6.04 31.32 -10.12
C ASN A 365 5.42 30.59 -8.90
N TRP A 366 5.41 29.26 -8.87
CA TRP A 366 4.66 28.51 -7.85
C TRP A 366 5.06 28.86 -6.41
N ALA A 367 6.35 29.09 -6.17
CA ALA A 367 6.88 29.43 -4.85
C ALA A 367 6.45 30.82 -4.32
N SER A 368 5.97 31.72 -5.18
CA SER A 368 5.51 33.06 -4.81
C SER A 368 3.99 33.20 -4.77
N LEU A 369 3.24 32.11 -4.98
CA LEU A 369 1.78 32.13 -4.90
C LEU A 369 1.32 32.34 -3.45
N GLN A 370 0.25 33.11 -3.30
CA GLN A 370 -0.37 33.33 -2.00
C GLN A 370 -1.32 32.20 -1.67
N ASP A 371 -1.22 31.67 -0.45
CA ASP A 371 -2.17 30.70 0.07
C ASP A 371 -3.51 31.40 0.29
N PHE A 372 -4.53 30.96 -0.46
CA PHE A 372 -5.90 31.39 -0.25
C PHE A 372 -6.58 30.34 0.64
N GLU A 373 -6.43 30.50 1.95
CA GLU A 373 -7.17 29.73 2.95
C GLU A 373 -8.58 30.33 3.08
N GLY A 374 -9.31 30.32 1.97
CA GLY A 374 -10.70 30.74 1.92
C GLY A 374 -11.52 29.75 2.74
N ASN A 375 -12.31 30.27 3.67
CA ASN A 375 -13.26 29.53 4.50
C ASN A 375 -14.38 28.93 3.62
N LEU A 376 -14.04 27.95 2.77
CA LEU A 376 -14.94 27.30 1.80
C LEU A 376 -15.73 26.14 2.44
N ARG A 377 -15.65 25.98 3.77
CA ARG A 377 -16.48 25.00 4.49
C ARG A 377 -17.97 25.30 4.40
N GLU A 378 -18.38 26.54 4.10
CA GLU A 378 -19.79 26.87 3.93
C GLU A 378 -20.34 26.71 2.50
N SER A 379 -19.49 26.60 1.45
CA SER A 379 -19.99 26.43 0.08
C SER A 379 -20.11 24.97 -0.38
N LEU A 380 -19.39 24.03 0.26
CA LEU A 380 -19.46 22.61 -0.12
C LEU A 380 -20.65 21.86 0.50
N LEU A 381 -21.30 22.42 1.53
CA LEU A 381 -22.48 21.82 2.19
C LEU A 381 -23.83 22.33 1.66
N LEU A 382 -23.85 23.32 0.76
CA LEU A 382 -25.08 23.89 0.19
C LEU A 382 -25.39 23.42 -1.23
N THR A 383 -24.91 22.23 -1.62
CA THR A 383 -25.31 21.59 -2.89
C THR A 383 -26.71 20.97 -2.87
N GLN A 384 -27.54 21.28 -1.86
CA GLN A 384 -28.97 21.05 -1.91
C GLN A 384 -29.74 22.32 -1.48
N GLY A 385 -29.89 23.25 -2.44
CA GLY A 385 -30.95 24.25 -2.44
C GLY A 385 -30.64 25.60 -1.79
N ASN A 386 -29.96 26.50 -2.52
CA ASN A 386 -30.39 27.90 -2.69
C ASN A 386 -29.39 28.67 -3.59
N GLU A 387 -29.87 29.24 -4.70
CA GLU A 387 -29.06 29.98 -5.70
C GLU A 387 -28.64 31.41 -5.25
N GLY A 388 -28.70 31.74 -3.95
CA GLY A 388 -28.56 33.12 -3.46
C GLY A 388 -27.31 33.45 -2.63
N SER A 389 -26.66 32.46 -1.99
CA SER A 389 -25.64 32.73 -0.96
C SER A 389 -24.19 32.75 -1.46
N GLU A 390 -23.85 32.01 -2.53
CA GLU A 390 -22.50 32.03 -3.14
C GLU A 390 -22.15 33.39 -3.77
N PHE A 391 -23.16 34.14 -4.19
CA PHE A 391 -23.00 35.41 -4.92
C PHE A 391 -22.56 36.58 -4.01
N LEU A 392 -22.92 36.55 -2.73
CA LEU A 392 -22.67 37.67 -1.80
C LEU A 392 -21.29 37.60 -1.14
N VAL A 393 -20.85 36.41 -0.73
CA VAL A 393 -19.51 36.22 -0.13
C VAL A 393 -18.41 36.35 -1.19
N GLY A 394 -18.66 35.83 -2.39
CA GLY A 394 -17.80 36.04 -3.55
C GLY A 394 -17.66 37.53 -3.89
N LYS A 395 -18.76 38.29 -3.85
CA LYS A 395 -18.73 39.74 -4.08
C LYS A 395 -17.94 40.51 -3.02
N SER A 396 -18.04 40.20 -1.73
CA SER A 396 -17.34 41.00 -0.70
C SER A 396 -15.81 40.81 -0.72
N LEU A 397 -15.34 39.57 -0.95
CA LEU A 397 -13.91 39.26 -1.11
C LEU A 397 -13.36 39.78 -2.44
N LEU A 398 -14.17 39.74 -3.51
CA LEU A 398 -13.82 40.31 -4.81
C LEU A 398 -13.86 41.83 -4.80
N GLN A 399 -14.79 42.47 -4.09
CA GLN A 399 -14.85 43.92 -3.89
C GLN A 399 -13.59 44.43 -3.19
N SER A 400 -13.16 43.75 -2.12
CA SER A 400 -11.91 44.09 -1.41
C SER A 400 -10.67 43.88 -2.28
N SER A 401 -10.69 42.87 -3.16
CA SER A 401 -9.60 42.61 -4.11
C SER A 401 -9.59 43.60 -5.28
N TYR A 402 -10.77 44.07 -5.70
CA TYR A 402 -10.99 45.04 -6.77
C TYR A 402 -10.61 46.44 -6.32
N GLU A 403 -11.01 46.86 -5.11
CA GLU A 403 -10.60 48.13 -4.48
C GLU A 403 -9.07 48.22 -4.32
N PHE A 404 -8.41 47.08 -4.06
CA PHE A 404 -6.95 47.01 -4.05
C PHE A 404 -6.31 47.06 -5.46
N LEU A 405 -6.95 46.48 -6.49
CA LEU A 405 -6.48 46.58 -7.88
C LEU A 405 -6.61 48.03 -8.41
N SER A 406 -7.73 48.69 -8.13
CA SER A 406 -7.99 50.06 -8.57
C SER A 406 -7.11 51.08 -7.82
N GLY A 407 -6.82 50.86 -6.54
CA GLY A 407 -5.95 51.74 -5.75
C GLY A 407 -4.48 51.75 -6.19
N GLN A 408 -4.01 50.74 -6.91
CA GLN A 408 -2.65 50.73 -7.48
C GLN A 408 -2.58 51.39 -8.87
N LEU A 409 -3.68 51.45 -9.61
CA LEU A 409 -3.74 52.12 -10.91
C LEU A 409 -3.81 53.65 -10.77
N GLU A 410 -4.36 54.18 -9.68
CA GLU A 410 -4.45 55.63 -9.43
C GLU A 410 -3.18 56.26 -8.84
N SER A 411 -2.12 55.48 -8.56
CA SER A 411 -0.87 55.99 -7.97
C SER A 411 0.25 56.26 -9.00
N GLN A 412 -0.04 56.24 -10.30
CA GLN A 412 0.90 56.64 -11.35
C GLN A 412 0.23 57.65 -12.30
N ASP A 413 0.04 58.87 -11.81
CA ASP A 413 0.03 60.08 -12.65
C ASP A 413 -0.12 61.30 -11.71
N TRP A 414 0.99 61.84 -11.22
CA TRP A 414 1.16 63.25 -10.84
C TRP A 414 2.66 63.52 -10.66
N ASP A 415 3.31 64.01 -11.72
CA ASP A 415 4.63 64.63 -11.61
C ASP A 415 4.51 66.15 -11.79
N SER A 416 5.16 66.86 -10.87
CA SER A 416 5.68 68.24 -10.99
C SER A 416 4.69 69.43 -10.93
N ASN A 417 4.52 70.04 -9.76
CA ASN A 417 5.09 71.38 -9.49
C ASN A 417 4.89 71.88 -8.04
N SER A 418 5.99 72.36 -7.47
CA SER A 418 6.18 73.48 -6.53
C SER A 418 5.31 73.66 -5.27
N ASP A 419 6.06 73.74 -4.16
CA ASP A 419 5.93 74.68 -3.03
C ASP A 419 5.13 74.29 -1.76
N ASN A 420 5.92 74.22 -0.68
CA ASN A 420 5.63 74.61 0.72
C ASN A 420 4.23 74.33 1.30
N HIS A 421 4.15 73.35 2.21
CA HIS A 421 3.97 73.65 3.64
C HIS A 421 4.10 72.39 4.51
N GLN A 422 4.92 72.50 5.56
CA GLN A 422 4.91 71.64 6.76
C GLN A 422 3.51 71.55 7.37
N PHE A 423 3.03 70.34 7.67
CA PHE A 423 2.25 70.07 8.88
C PHE A 423 2.46 68.63 9.37
N ASN A 424 3.06 68.51 10.56
CA ASN A 424 3.05 67.30 11.39
C ASN A 424 1.64 67.10 11.97
N ILE A 425 1.11 65.86 11.94
CA ILE A 425 0.13 65.41 12.93
C ILE A 425 0.48 63.99 13.40
N SER A 426 0.90 63.93 14.66
CA SER A 426 0.93 62.77 15.54
C SER A 426 -0.50 62.45 16.00
N ALA A 427 -0.90 61.18 16.00
CA ALA A 427 -2.12 60.72 16.66
C ALA A 427 -1.80 59.55 17.61
N ARG A 428 -1.86 59.89 18.90
CA ARG A 428 -1.92 59.03 20.09
C ARG A 428 -2.98 57.94 19.96
N ILE A 429 -2.64 56.72 20.38
CA ILE A 429 -3.59 55.70 20.80
C ILE A 429 -3.52 55.65 22.33
N GLU A 430 -4.54 56.19 23.00
CA GLU A 430 -4.76 55.98 24.43
C GLU A 430 -5.61 54.72 24.62
N GLY A 431 -5.07 53.78 25.38
CA GLY A 431 -5.75 52.57 25.79
C GLY A 431 -6.62 52.79 27.02
N ASN A 432 -7.69 52.00 27.11
CA ASN A 432 -8.39 51.73 28.36
C ASN A 432 -9.12 50.38 28.23
N PHE A 433 -8.58 49.35 28.88
CA PHE A 433 -9.38 48.22 29.36
C PHE A 433 -8.94 47.90 30.79
N HIS A 434 -9.87 48.16 31.70
CA HIS A 434 -9.79 47.89 33.12
C HIS A 434 -9.89 46.39 33.40
N CYS A 435 -9.04 45.94 34.32
CA CYS A 435 -9.12 44.64 34.98
C CYS A 435 -10.19 44.70 36.08
N ASN A 436 -10.99 43.64 36.23
CA ASN A 436 -11.69 43.36 37.48
C ASN A 436 -11.35 41.92 37.91
N PHE A 437 -10.77 41.81 39.11
CA PHE A 437 -10.68 40.58 39.87
C PHE A 437 -11.95 40.39 40.69
N GLY A 438 -12.40 39.14 40.76
CA GLY A 438 -13.41 38.60 41.66
C GLY A 438 -13.36 37.09 41.57
#